data_AF-A0A9D7ES24-F1
#
_entry.id   AF-A0A9D7ES24-F1
#
_cell.length_a   1.000
_cell.length_b   1.000
_cell.length_c   1.000
_cell.angle_alpha   90.00
_cell.angle_beta   90.00
_cell.angle_gamma   90.00
#
_symmetry.space_group_name_H-M   'P 1'
#
loop_
_entity.id
_entity.type
_entity.pdbx_description
1 polymer ?
#
loop_
_entity_poly.entity_id
_entity_poly.type
_entity_poly.pdbx_seq_one_letter_code
_entity_poly.pdbx_strand_id
1 'polypeptide(L)'
;MFTYNIQLAGYPYEKFDEKGETNFKDFIQIFNSFPWLDQLDNYDKIKEGCSATISVKAIGDDNDFWVSIAGDREKYIFLLGFVYLKPKKGLFDWEKKNCKMG
;
A
#
# COMPACT_ATOMS: atom_id res chain seq x y z
N MET A 1 9.33 2.80 12.03
CA MET A 1 9.50 1.41 11.55
C MET A 1 8.24 1.04 10.80
N PHE A 2 8.34 0.19 9.79
CA PHE A 2 7.23 -0.12 8.89
C PHE A 2 7.06 -1.63 8.80
N THR A 3 5.88 -2.08 8.40
CA THR A 3 5.69 -3.41 7.83
C THR A 3 5.41 -3.28 6.34
N TYR A 4 5.78 -4.29 5.55
CA TYR A 4 5.50 -4.28 4.12
C TYR A 4 4.99 -5.63 3.61
N ASN A 5 4.24 -5.56 2.53
CA ASN A 5 3.76 -6.72 1.77
C ASN A 5 3.92 -6.46 0.27
N ILE A 6 3.82 -7.52 -0.52
CA ILE A 6 3.87 -7.44 -1.98
C ILE A 6 2.72 -8.22 -2.60
N GLN A 7 2.27 -7.76 -3.75
CA GLN A 7 1.42 -8.50 -4.67
C GLN A 7 2.19 -8.66 -5.98
N LEU A 8 2.16 -9.88 -6.53
CA LEU A 8 2.74 -10.15 -7.85
C LEU A 8 1.67 -10.05 -8.92
N ALA A 9 2.09 -9.82 -10.15
CA ALA A 9 1.20 -9.77 -11.30
C ALA A 9 0.33 -11.04 -11.38
N GLY A 10 -0.97 -10.84 -11.56
CA GLY A 10 -1.92 -11.95 -11.69
C GLY A 10 -2.44 -12.52 -10.36
N TYR A 11 -2.03 -11.98 -9.22
CA TYR A 11 -2.62 -12.39 -7.95
C TYR A 11 -4.09 -11.94 -7.87
N PRO A 12 -4.97 -12.70 -7.18
CA PRO A 12 -6.25 -12.17 -6.72
C PRO A 12 -6.04 -10.89 -5.90
N TYR A 13 -6.97 -9.94 -5.98
CA TYR A 13 -6.83 -8.62 -5.35
C TYR A 13 -6.63 -8.69 -3.83
N GLU A 14 -7.19 -9.71 -3.19
CA GLU A 14 -7.14 -9.95 -1.74
C GLU A 14 -5.88 -10.71 -1.30
N LYS A 15 -5.08 -11.22 -2.26
CA LYS A 15 -3.89 -12.02 -1.97
C LYS A 15 -2.64 -11.13 -1.99
N PHE A 16 -1.87 -11.19 -0.92
CA PHE A 16 -0.55 -10.57 -0.81
C PHE A 16 0.40 -11.47 0.00
N ASP A 17 1.70 -11.33 -0.26
CA ASP A 17 2.74 -11.93 0.55
C ASP A 17 3.18 -10.94 1.62
N GLU A 18 2.89 -11.24 2.88
CA GLU A 18 3.48 -10.50 4.00
C GLU A 18 4.98 -10.78 4.08
N LYS A 19 5.80 -9.72 4.17
CA LYS A 19 7.26 -9.86 4.26
C LYS A 19 7.84 -9.46 5.62
N GLY A 20 7.12 -8.66 6.40
CA GLY A 20 7.48 -8.30 7.78
C GLY A 20 7.98 -6.87 7.95
N GLU A 21 8.79 -6.64 8.99
CA GLU A 21 9.25 -5.31 9.37
C GLU A 21 10.40 -4.79 8.50
N THR A 22 10.44 -3.48 8.30
CA THR A 22 11.49 -2.78 7.55
C THR A 22 11.66 -1.33 8.05
N ASN A 23 12.71 -0.66 7.58
CA ASN A 23 12.92 0.77 7.77
C ASN A 23 12.93 1.48 6.41
N PHE A 24 12.99 2.81 6.42
CA PHE A 24 12.91 3.60 5.18
C PHE A 24 14.02 3.24 4.19
N LYS A 25 15.26 3.11 4.66
CA LYS A 25 16.42 2.81 3.79
C LYS A 25 16.27 1.44 3.12
N ASP A 26 15.90 0.43 3.91
CA ASP A 26 15.76 -0.94 3.42
C ASP A 26 14.52 -1.07 2.51
N PHE A 27 13.44 -0.36 2.81
CA PHE A 27 12.27 -0.28 1.93
C PHE A 27 12.61 0.30 0.55
N ILE A 28 13.39 1.38 0.50
CA ILE A 28 13.84 1.95 -0.78
C ILE A 28 14.71 0.94 -1.55
N GLN A 29 15.55 0.16 -0.86
CA GLN A 29 16.31 -0.91 -1.50
C GLN A 29 15.39 -2.01 -2.06
N ILE A 30 14.38 -2.43 -1.31
CA ILE A 30 13.36 -3.40 -1.75
C ILE A 30 12.64 -2.88 -2.99
N PHE A 31 12.16 -1.63 -2.96
CA PHE A 31 11.48 -1.00 -4.07
C PHE A 31 12.34 -0.98 -5.34
N ASN A 32 13.61 -0.58 -5.23
CA ASN A 32 14.52 -0.52 -6.37
C ASN A 32 14.94 -1.90 -6.89
N SER A 33 14.95 -2.92 -6.02
CA SER A 33 15.35 -4.28 -6.38
C SER A 33 14.17 -5.14 -6.87
N PHE A 34 12.94 -4.66 -6.71
CA PHE A 34 11.76 -5.38 -7.12
C PHE A 34 11.68 -5.44 -8.66
N PRO A 35 11.36 -6.61 -9.24
CA PRO A 35 11.44 -6.83 -10.68
C PRO A 35 10.22 -6.25 -11.42
N TRP A 36 10.02 -4.94 -11.32
CA TRP A 36 8.84 -4.24 -11.81
C TRP A 36 8.51 -4.52 -13.29
N LEU A 37 9.51 -4.45 -14.17
CA LEU A 37 9.31 -4.66 -15.61
C LEU A 37 9.01 -6.12 -15.93
N ASP A 38 9.63 -7.07 -15.22
CA ASP A 38 9.31 -8.49 -15.41
C ASP A 38 7.89 -8.79 -14.91
N GLN A 39 7.42 -8.08 -13.88
CA GLN A 39 6.03 -8.18 -13.44
C GLN A 39 5.05 -7.57 -14.45
N LEU A 40 5.38 -6.47 -15.12
CA LEU A 40 4.57 -5.95 -16.24
C LEU A 40 4.47 -6.96 -17.37
N ASP A 41 5.58 -7.55 -17.78
CA ASP A 41 5.58 -8.58 -18.83
C ASP A 41 4.77 -9.83 -18.43
N ASN A 42 4.81 -10.20 -17.15
CA ASN A 42 3.99 -11.29 -16.63
C ASN A 42 2.50 -10.91 -16.64
N TYR A 43 2.17 -9.68 -16.25
CA TYR A 43 0.78 -9.20 -16.30
C TYR A 43 0.23 -9.17 -17.73
N ASP A 44 1.02 -8.73 -18.72
CA ASP A 44 0.57 -8.73 -20.12
C ASP A 44 0.30 -10.14 -20.67
N LYS A 45 0.95 -11.19 -20.12
CA LYS A 45 0.65 -12.58 -20.48
C LYS A 45 -0.61 -13.10 -19.78
N ILE A 46 -0.85 -12.71 -18.54
CA ILE A 46 -1.95 -13.22 -17.71
C ILE A 46 -3.27 -12.48 -17.98
N LYS A 47 -3.22 -11.13 -18.06
CA LYS A 47 -4.35 -10.21 -18.26
C LYS A 47 -5.53 -10.41 -17.30
N GLU A 48 -5.23 -10.85 -16.09
CA GLU A 48 -6.20 -11.09 -15.01
C GLU A 48 -5.55 -10.72 -13.67
N GLY A 49 -6.35 -10.47 -12.64
CA GLY A 49 -5.87 -10.17 -11.30
C GLY A 49 -5.26 -8.77 -11.15
N CYS A 50 -4.52 -8.58 -10.07
CA CYS A 50 -3.89 -7.31 -9.75
C CYS A 50 -2.55 -7.12 -10.49
N SER A 51 -2.19 -5.85 -10.68
CA SER A 51 -0.84 -5.47 -11.06
C SER A 51 0.12 -5.62 -9.88
N ALA A 52 1.40 -5.82 -10.17
CA ALA A 52 2.38 -5.94 -9.11
C ALA A 52 2.43 -4.66 -8.27
N THR A 53 2.44 -4.84 -6.95
CA THR A 53 2.26 -3.78 -5.97
C THR A 53 3.15 -4.04 -4.76
N ILE A 54 3.78 -2.99 -4.22
CA ILE A 54 4.45 -3.02 -2.92
C ILE A 54 3.70 -2.05 -2.01
N SER A 55 3.28 -2.53 -0.84
CA SER A 55 2.58 -1.73 0.17
C SER A 55 3.39 -1.67 1.46
N VAL A 56 3.33 -0.54 2.15
CA VAL A 56 4.05 -0.27 3.40
C VAL A 56 3.12 0.43 4.39
N LYS A 57 3.07 -0.09 5.61
CA LYS A 57 2.29 0.46 6.71
C LYS A 57 3.21 0.95 7.82
N ALA A 58 2.96 2.15 8.34
CA ALA A 58 3.67 2.65 9.51
C ALA A 58 3.24 1.90 10.78
N ILE A 59 4.19 1.43 11.58
CA ILE A 59 3.90 0.79 12.86
C ILE A 59 3.44 1.87 13.85
N GLY A 60 2.27 1.68 14.45
CA GLY A 60 1.67 2.63 15.40
C GLY A 60 0.79 3.70 14.76
N ASP A 61 0.59 3.64 13.45
CA ASP A 61 -0.31 4.50 12.69
C ASP A 61 -1.16 3.63 11.75
N ASP A 62 -2.33 4.10 11.37
CA ASP A 62 -3.20 3.42 10.39
C ASP A 62 -3.03 4.02 8.98
N ASN A 63 -1.83 4.53 8.72
CA ASN A 63 -1.43 5.06 7.43
C ASN A 63 -0.78 3.96 6.60
N ASP A 64 -1.34 3.73 5.41
CA ASP A 64 -0.89 2.77 4.42
C ASP A 64 -0.46 3.52 3.15
N PHE A 65 0.69 3.14 2.61
CA PHE A 65 1.18 3.65 1.34
C PHE A 65 1.46 2.47 0.41
N TRP A 66 1.01 2.57 -0.84
CA TRP A 66 1.27 1.54 -1.83
C TRP A 66 1.72 2.13 -3.15
N VAL A 67 2.54 1.36 -3.85
CA VAL A 67 2.98 1.67 -5.22
C VAL A 67 2.68 0.47 -6.11
N SER A 68 1.98 0.72 -7.21
CA SER A 68 1.68 -0.26 -8.25
C SER A 68 2.25 0.19 -9.58
N ILE A 69 2.56 -0.75 -10.48
CA ILE A 69 3.03 -0.44 -11.84
C ILE A 69 1.97 -0.78 -12.88
N ALA A 70 1.81 0.06 -13.90
CA ALA A 70 0.87 -0.17 -15.00
C ALA A 70 1.48 0.24 -16.35
N GLY A 71 0.95 -0.33 -17.43
CA GLY A 71 1.42 -0.12 -18.80
C GLY A 71 2.15 -1.35 -19.35
N ASP A 72 3.21 -1.12 -20.11
CA ASP A 72 4.07 -2.16 -20.70
C ASP A 72 5.56 -1.80 -20.54
N ARG A 73 6.46 -2.67 -20.98
CA ARG A 73 7.91 -2.51 -20.83
C ARG A 73 8.46 -1.26 -21.53
N GLU A 74 7.82 -0.79 -22.61
CA GLU A 74 8.24 0.42 -23.34
C GLU A 74 7.64 1.69 -22.72
N LYS A 75 6.42 1.61 -22.21
CA LYS A 75 5.66 2.73 -21.63
C LYS A 75 4.92 2.29 -20.37
N TYR A 76 5.52 2.60 -19.23
CA TYR A 76 4.94 2.33 -17.92
C TYR A 76 4.81 3.58 -17.05
N ILE A 77 3.93 3.48 -16.06
CA ILE A 77 3.73 4.46 -15.01
C ILE A 77 3.70 3.77 -13.65
N PHE A 78 4.08 4.51 -12.62
CA PHE A 78 3.82 4.12 -11.23
C PHE A 78 2.57 4.82 -10.72
N LEU A 79 1.66 4.06 -10.12
CA LEU A 79 0.49 4.52 -9.40
C LEU A 79 0.82 4.52 -7.92
N LEU A 80 0.62 5.66 -7.25
CA LEU A 80 0.87 5.81 -5.82
C LEU A 80 -0.44 6.04 -5.10
N GLY A 81 -0.68 5.28 -4.03
CA GLY A 81 -1.79 5.49 -3.12
C GLY A 81 -1.31 5.74 -1.71
N PHE A 82 -1.95 6.70 -1.04
CA PHE A 82 -1.75 6.98 0.38
C PHE A 82 -3.11 6.96 1.07
N VAL A 83 -3.32 5.96 1.91
CA VAL A 83 -4.55 5.78 2.68
C VAL A 83 -4.26 6.19 4.11
N TYR A 84 -5.04 7.12 4.62
CA TYR A 84 -4.94 7.58 5.99
C TYR A 84 -6.32 7.60 6.63
N LEU A 85 -6.46 6.93 7.77
CA LEU A 85 -7.71 6.96 8.52
C LEU A 85 -7.82 8.31 9.24
N LYS A 86 -8.74 9.17 8.79
CA LYS A 86 -9.16 10.34 9.58
C LYS A 86 -10.07 9.87 10.71
N PRO A 87 -9.73 10.06 12.00
CA PRO A 87 -10.69 9.86 13.06
C PRO A 87 -11.87 10.82 12.85
N LYS A 88 -13.06 10.28 12.56
CA LYS A 88 -14.30 11.07 12.60
C LYS A 88 -14.64 11.33 14.05
N LYS A 89 -14.77 12.60 14.45
CA LYS A 89 -15.37 12.96 15.74
C LYS A 89 -16.80 12.42 15.77
N GLY A 90 -17.04 11.39 16.57
CA GLY A 90 -18.38 10.88 16.82
C GLY A 90 -19.18 11.86 17.68
N LEU A 91 -20.51 11.78 17.63
CA LEU A 91 -21.43 12.58 18.48
C LEU A 91 -21.08 12.52 19.98
N PHE A 92 -20.37 11.49 20.42
CA PHE A 92 -19.93 11.29 21.81
C PHE A 92 -18.97 12.38 22.32
N ASP A 93 -18.22 13.05 21.43
CA ASP A 93 -17.35 14.19 21.80
C ASP A 93 -18.15 15.50 21.99
N TRP A 94 -19.36 15.58 21.46
CA TRP A 94 -20.25 16.73 21.69
C TRP A 94 -20.86 16.68 23.09
N GLU A 95 -21.28 15.50 23.55
CA GLU A 95 -21.81 15.28 24.90
C GLU A 95 -20.76 15.58 25.98
N LYS A 96 -19.51 15.13 25.82
CA LYS A 96 -18.43 15.43 26.77
C LYS A 96 -18.07 16.91 26.88
N LYS A 97 -18.28 17.71 25.82
CA LYS A 97 -18.08 19.16 25.87
C LYS A 97 -19.21 19.88 26.59
N ASN A 98 -20.44 19.38 26.50
CA ASN A 98 -21.60 19.99 27.13
C ASN A 98 -21.80 19.55 28.59
N CYS A 99 -21.29 18.37 28.99
CA CYS A 99 -21.33 17.91 30.39
C CYS A 99 -20.30 18.60 31.32
N LYS A 100 -19.46 19.52 30.83
CA LYS A 100 -18.57 20.35 31.66
C LYS A 100 -19.12 21.75 31.94
N MET A 101 -20.38 22.02 31.62
CA MET A 101 -21.08 23.28 31.94
C MET A 101 -22.37 23.04 32.75
N GLY A 102 -22.32 22.11 33.71
CA GLY A 102 -23.39 21.88 34.69
C GLY A 102 -22.85 22.02 36.10
#